data_AF-A0A934WP40-F1
#
_entry.id   AF-A0A934WP40-F1
#
_cell.length_a   1.000
_cell.length_b   1.000
_cell.length_c   1.000
_cell.angle_alpha   90.00
_cell.angle_beta   90.00
_cell.angle_gamma   90.00
#
_symmetry.space_group_name_H-M   'P 1'
#
loop_
_entity.id
_entity.type
_entity.pdbx_description
1 polymer ?
#
loop_
_entity_poly.entity_id
_entity_poly.type
_entity_poly.pdbx_seq_one_letter_code
_entity_poly.pdbx_strand_id
1 'polypeptide(L)'
;MKSLIKVFAVFLSIILIVLCTTTAFAVSLYVDGDYTYADIDDYNVSLYAYSSENSLLTVPAEFSGRNISEIYPYAFEYNTDITGIDFSQNNNRMRIINTKAFNECTELSGDLILPSSIRTLGFAAFQGCVKLASLTVNYGVAEIPAQCFNRCSGLKNIILAPSVESIGNLAFAKCSSLESVYLPSSVTYISTSAFNDSAPTLYVYYDSYSHHFAEEKGFRYVVLNPPVDPTEPPTEAPTDAPTEPVTEAPTEPVTPTEEPTIAPTEAVTEAPTEASGYYLGDVNGDNTVDVIDSTLIQRYLASVAYPDTCVMMHGDVDGDGVVTILDATYIGRYNARIEVRYPIGEWQAE
;
A
#
# COMPACT_ATOMS: atom_id res chain seq x y z
N MET A 1 -30.53 14.94 -14.49
CA MET A 1 -31.27 15.60 -13.39
C MET A 1 -30.58 15.43 -12.04
N LYS A 2 -30.05 14.24 -11.69
CA LYS A 2 -29.22 14.04 -10.48
C LYS A 2 -27.89 14.81 -10.52
N SER A 3 -27.15 14.77 -11.63
CA SER A 3 -25.91 15.55 -11.81
C SER A 3 -26.14 17.07 -11.68
N LEU A 4 -27.22 17.62 -12.27
CA LEU A 4 -27.56 19.05 -12.14
C LEU A 4 -27.88 19.47 -10.70
N ILE A 5 -28.50 18.58 -9.90
CA ILE A 5 -28.79 18.83 -8.48
C ILE A 5 -27.50 18.75 -7.65
N LYS A 6 -26.57 17.85 -7.96
CA LYS A 6 -25.26 17.72 -7.30
C LYS A 6 -24.39 18.96 -7.53
N VAL A 7 -24.27 19.40 -8.79
CA VAL A 7 -23.56 20.64 -9.14
C VAL A 7 -24.18 21.84 -8.42
N PHE A 8 -25.51 21.93 -8.37
CA PHE A 8 -26.21 23.02 -7.66
C PHE A 8 -26.00 22.96 -6.14
N ALA A 9 -25.93 21.77 -5.53
CA ALA A 9 -25.69 21.60 -4.11
C ALA A 9 -24.25 21.99 -3.70
N VAL A 10 -23.25 21.62 -4.52
CA VAL A 10 -21.86 22.05 -4.35
C VAL A 10 -21.73 23.56 -4.53
N PHE A 11 -22.41 24.14 -5.52
CA PHE A 11 -22.46 25.59 -5.70
C PHE A 11 -23.11 26.30 -4.50
N LEU A 12 -24.20 25.72 -3.95
CA LEU A 12 -24.90 26.27 -2.80
C LEU A 12 -24.08 26.17 -1.52
N SER A 13 -23.30 25.09 -1.32
CA SER A 13 -22.40 24.93 -0.18
C SER A 13 -21.19 25.87 -0.26
N ILE A 14 -20.62 26.08 -1.45
CA ILE A 14 -19.57 27.07 -1.69
C ILE A 14 -20.07 28.48 -1.34
N ILE A 15 -21.29 28.85 -1.77
CA ILE A 15 -21.90 30.14 -1.45
C ILE A 15 -22.16 30.30 0.06
N LEU A 16 -22.59 29.24 0.75
CA LEU A 16 -22.88 29.29 2.19
C LEU A 16 -21.62 29.44 3.05
N ILE A 17 -20.51 28.80 2.65
CA ILE A 17 -19.22 28.87 3.37
C ILE A 17 -18.59 30.26 3.22
N VAL A 18 -18.68 30.87 2.04
CA VAL A 18 -18.16 32.24 1.77
C VAL A 18 -18.87 33.31 2.62
N LEU A 19 -20.11 33.07 3.07
CA LEU A 19 -20.86 34.01 3.89
C LEU A 19 -20.55 33.94 5.40
N CYS A 20 -19.77 32.96 5.88
CA CYS A 20 -19.68 32.64 7.31
C CYS A 20 -18.37 33.05 8.04
N THR A 21 -17.33 33.54 7.36
CA THR A 21 -16.08 33.94 8.07
C THR A 21 -15.60 35.33 7.70
N THR A 22 -15.61 36.22 8.69
CA THR A 22 -14.92 37.52 8.63
C THR A 22 -13.41 37.30 8.46
N THR A 23 -12.84 37.98 7.47
CA THR A 23 -11.49 37.83 6.88
C THR A 23 -11.21 36.49 6.18
N ALA A 24 -12.09 36.08 5.26
CA ALA A 24 -11.76 35.05 4.29
C ALA A 24 -10.87 35.64 3.18
N PHE A 25 -9.63 35.18 3.07
CA PHE A 25 -8.97 35.18 1.77
C PHE A 25 -9.87 34.36 0.84
N ALA A 26 -10.38 34.98 -0.22
CA ALA A 26 -11.17 34.25 -1.20
C ALA A 26 -10.26 33.19 -1.83
N VAL A 27 -10.57 31.91 -1.60
CA VAL A 27 -9.89 30.80 -2.24
C VAL A 27 -10.35 30.78 -3.70
N SER A 28 -9.40 30.92 -4.63
CA SER A 28 -9.70 30.82 -6.06
C SER A 28 -9.97 29.35 -6.40
N LEU A 29 -11.15 29.08 -6.96
CA LEU A 29 -11.58 27.76 -7.38
C LEU A 29 -11.63 27.68 -8.91
N TYR A 30 -11.21 26.54 -9.44
CA TYR A 30 -11.20 26.24 -10.87
C TYR A 30 -11.97 24.95 -11.12
N VAL A 31 -12.89 24.95 -12.07
CA VAL A 31 -13.67 23.75 -12.44
C VAL A 31 -13.18 23.26 -13.79
N ASP A 32 -12.87 21.96 -13.88
CA ASP A 32 -12.49 21.27 -15.11
C ASP A 32 -13.15 19.89 -15.17
N GLY A 33 -14.14 19.75 -16.06
CA GLY A 33 -15.00 18.57 -16.10
C GLY A 33 -15.65 18.29 -14.74
N ASP A 34 -15.40 17.09 -14.22
CA ASP A 34 -15.95 16.61 -12.96
C ASP A 34 -15.20 17.11 -11.72
N TYR A 35 -14.02 17.71 -11.90
CA TYR A 35 -13.11 18.11 -10.83
C TYR A 35 -13.20 19.60 -10.54
N THR A 36 -13.09 19.94 -9.25
CA THR A 36 -12.86 21.31 -8.80
C THR A 36 -11.53 21.37 -8.07
N TYR A 37 -10.73 22.39 -8.36
CA TYR A 37 -9.42 22.61 -7.78
C TYR A 37 -9.37 23.94 -7.03
N ALA A 38 -8.56 24.00 -5.98
CA ALA A 38 -8.23 25.22 -5.26
C ALA A 38 -6.77 25.62 -5.50
N ASP A 39 -6.54 26.93 -5.63
CA ASP A 39 -5.21 27.49 -5.78
C ASP A 39 -4.35 27.27 -4.53
N ILE A 40 -3.08 26.88 -4.73
CA ILE A 40 -2.06 26.84 -3.68
C ILE A 40 -0.96 27.83 -4.03
N ASP A 41 -0.28 27.60 -5.16
CA ASP A 41 0.80 28.44 -5.68
C ASP A 41 0.93 28.31 -7.22
N ASP A 42 1.98 28.89 -7.79
CA ASP A 42 2.24 28.88 -9.24
C ASP A 42 2.48 27.48 -9.82
N TYR A 43 2.79 26.48 -8.99
CA TYR A 43 3.18 25.13 -9.38
C TYR A 43 2.20 24.05 -8.91
N ASN A 44 1.36 24.35 -7.92
CA ASN A 44 0.53 23.37 -7.25
C ASN A 44 -0.93 23.83 -7.12
N VAL A 45 -1.82 22.84 -7.19
CA VAL A 45 -3.23 22.98 -6.88
C VAL A 45 -3.69 21.87 -5.95
N SER A 46 -4.75 22.15 -5.21
CA SER A 46 -5.42 21.18 -4.36
C SER A 46 -6.67 20.66 -5.03
N LEU A 47 -6.94 19.36 -4.93
CA LEU A 47 -8.21 18.77 -5.33
C LEU A 47 -9.28 19.15 -4.30
N TYR A 48 -10.23 19.98 -4.70
CA TYR A 48 -11.24 20.56 -3.83
C TYR A 48 -12.56 19.78 -3.83
N ALA A 49 -13.00 19.29 -5.00
CA ALA A 49 -14.21 18.48 -5.11
C ALA A 49 -14.18 17.59 -6.35
N TYR A 50 -15.07 16.60 -6.35
CA TYR A 50 -15.29 15.65 -7.44
C TYR A 50 -16.80 15.39 -7.55
N SER A 51 -17.35 15.54 -8.74
CA SER A 51 -18.80 15.53 -8.98
C SER A 51 -19.24 14.59 -10.11
N SER A 52 -18.40 13.61 -10.45
CA SER A 52 -18.67 12.62 -11.48
C SER A 52 -19.82 11.68 -11.12
N GLU A 53 -20.32 10.97 -12.13
CA GLU A 53 -21.17 9.79 -11.94
C GLU A 53 -20.35 8.53 -11.60
N ASN A 54 -19.04 8.55 -11.86
CA ASN A 54 -18.13 7.50 -11.42
C ASN A 54 -17.89 7.60 -9.91
N SER A 55 -18.01 6.47 -9.21
CA SER A 55 -17.77 6.37 -7.77
C SER A 55 -16.30 6.16 -7.42
N LEU A 56 -15.45 5.79 -8.37
CA LEU A 56 -14.00 5.72 -8.20
C LEU A 56 -13.39 7.11 -8.45
N LEU A 57 -12.83 7.72 -7.41
CA LEU A 57 -12.06 8.96 -7.54
C LEU A 57 -10.66 8.65 -8.07
N THR A 58 -10.45 8.77 -9.38
CA THR A 58 -9.11 8.79 -9.96
C THR A 58 -8.51 10.18 -9.81
N VAL A 59 -7.38 10.30 -9.12
CA VAL A 59 -6.70 11.59 -8.88
C VAL A 59 -5.79 11.92 -10.07
N PRO A 60 -6.01 13.03 -10.79
CA PRO A 60 -5.16 13.39 -11.93
C PRO A 60 -3.77 13.88 -11.50
N ALA A 61 -2.78 13.86 -12.41
CA ALA A 61 -1.42 14.36 -12.13
C ALA A 61 -1.32 15.89 -12.11
N GLU A 62 -2.09 16.58 -12.95
CA GLU A 62 -1.99 18.02 -13.12
C GLU A 62 -3.28 18.68 -13.59
N PHE A 63 -3.37 19.98 -13.33
CA PHE A 63 -4.34 20.89 -13.89
C PHE A 63 -3.63 22.14 -14.39
N SER A 64 -3.79 22.47 -15.69
CA SER A 64 -3.16 23.63 -16.32
C SER A 64 -1.63 23.71 -16.12
N GLY A 65 -0.95 22.56 -16.17
CA GLY A 65 0.50 22.44 -15.98
C GLY A 65 0.97 22.54 -14.52
N ARG A 66 0.06 22.63 -13.56
CA ARG A 66 0.35 22.62 -12.11
C ARG A 66 0.05 21.25 -11.52
N ASN A 67 0.89 20.81 -10.58
CA ASN A 67 0.74 19.53 -9.92
C ASN A 67 -0.51 19.51 -9.03
N ILE A 68 -1.26 18.41 -9.08
CA ILE A 68 -2.27 18.12 -8.05
C ILE A 68 -1.54 17.43 -6.91
N SER A 69 -1.11 18.22 -5.93
CA SER A 69 -0.23 17.78 -4.84
C SER A 69 -0.96 17.57 -3.53
N GLU A 70 -2.20 18.03 -3.40
CA GLU A 70 -2.94 17.94 -2.16
C GLU A 70 -4.42 17.65 -2.40
N ILE A 71 -5.05 16.99 -1.43
CA ILE A 71 -6.51 16.95 -1.31
C ILE A 71 -6.91 18.01 -0.29
N TYR A 72 -7.86 18.87 -0.65
CA TYR A 72 -8.21 20.06 0.12
C TYR A 72 -8.84 19.70 1.47
N PRO A 73 -8.70 20.53 2.53
CA PRO A 73 -9.41 20.30 3.78
C PRO A 73 -10.91 20.14 3.54
N TYR A 74 -11.51 19.10 4.14
CA TYR A 74 -12.96 18.81 4.03
C TYR A 74 -13.48 18.54 2.61
N ALA A 75 -12.62 18.33 1.60
CA ALA A 75 -13.00 18.20 0.18
C ALA A 75 -14.16 17.21 -0.07
N PHE A 76 -14.13 16.07 0.64
CA PHE A 76 -15.10 14.98 0.52
C PHE A 76 -15.74 14.64 1.87
N GLU A 77 -15.82 15.59 2.82
CA GLU A 77 -16.48 15.33 4.10
C GLU A 77 -17.96 14.92 3.86
N TYR A 78 -18.39 13.82 4.48
CA TYR A 78 -19.71 13.18 4.32
C TYR A 78 -20.04 12.68 2.91
N ASN A 79 -19.05 12.53 2.02
CA ASN A 79 -19.30 12.04 0.67
C ASN A 79 -19.69 10.55 0.68
N THR A 80 -20.87 10.24 0.12
CA THR A 80 -21.40 8.87 0.04
C THR A 80 -21.47 8.35 -1.39
N ASP A 81 -20.95 9.10 -2.35
CA ASP A 81 -20.88 8.70 -3.75
C ASP A 81 -19.53 8.04 -4.08
N ILE A 82 -18.44 8.46 -3.42
CA ILE A 82 -17.10 7.93 -3.64
C ILE A 82 -16.95 6.59 -2.90
N THR A 83 -16.66 5.54 -3.67
CA THR A 83 -16.48 4.17 -3.16
C THR A 83 -15.02 3.72 -3.13
N GLY A 84 -14.12 4.43 -3.82
CA GLY A 84 -12.69 4.13 -3.91
C GLY A 84 -11.87 5.36 -4.30
N ILE A 85 -10.57 5.31 -4.05
CA ILE A 85 -9.61 6.35 -4.43
C ILE A 85 -8.48 5.67 -5.21
N ASP A 86 -8.18 6.19 -6.40
CA ASP A 86 -7.11 5.70 -7.26
C ASP A 86 -6.09 6.81 -7.51
N PHE A 87 -4.84 6.56 -7.09
CA PHE A 87 -3.71 7.48 -7.26
C PHE A 87 -2.83 7.14 -8.47
N SER A 88 -3.16 6.11 -9.26
CA SER A 88 -2.33 5.62 -10.38
C SER A 88 -2.01 6.70 -11.41
N GLN A 89 -2.98 7.60 -11.67
CA GLN A 89 -2.85 8.69 -12.63
C GLN A 89 -2.23 9.96 -12.05
N ASN A 90 -1.89 9.98 -10.76
CA ASN A 90 -1.33 11.16 -10.12
C ASN A 90 0.20 11.26 -10.28
N ASN A 91 0.85 10.24 -10.84
CA ASN A 91 2.30 10.22 -11.13
C ASN A 91 3.17 10.55 -9.91
N ASN A 92 2.82 10.01 -8.73
CA ASN A 92 3.54 10.23 -7.47
C ASN A 92 3.70 11.73 -7.11
N ARG A 93 2.70 12.57 -7.43
CA ARG A 93 2.70 14.02 -7.12
C ARG A 93 1.92 14.38 -5.85
N MET A 94 1.09 13.48 -5.35
CA MET A 94 0.30 13.65 -4.14
C MET A 94 1.23 13.71 -2.94
N ARG A 95 1.10 14.75 -2.12
CA ARG A 95 1.92 15.01 -0.94
C ARG A 95 1.06 15.05 0.32
N ILE A 96 -0.13 15.64 0.25
CA ILE A 96 -0.94 15.92 1.44
C ILE A 96 -2.38 15.47 1.26
N ILE A 97 -2.90 14.69 2.21
CA ILE A 97 -4.33 14.48 2.38
C ILE A 97 -4.75 15.27 3.61
N ASN A 98 -5.41 16.41 3.42
CA ASN A 98 -5.64 17.37 4.49
C ASN A 98 -6.69 16.91 5.52
N THR A 99 -6.82 17.73 6.58
CA THR A 99 -7.78 17.56 7.66
C THR A 99 -9.17 17.25 7.12
N LYS A 100 -9.73 16.13 7.61
CA LYS A 100 -11.07 15.66 7.29
C LYS A 100 -11.40 15.53 5.79
N ALA A 101 -10.38 15.40 4.93
CA ALA A 101 -10.56 15.30 3.49
C ALA A 101 -11.61 14.25 3.07
N PHE A 102 -11.65 13.10 3.75
CA PHE A 102 -12.60 12.00 3.53
C PHE A 102 -13.36 11.62 4.81
N ASN A 103 -13.53 12.56 5.75
CA ASN A 103 -14.24 12.27 7.01
C ASN A 103 -15.70 11.89 6.72
N GLU A 104 -16.16 10.81 7.33
CA GLU A 104 -17.50 10.22 7.18
C GLU A 104 -17.85 9.83 5.74
N CYS A 105 -16.84 9.47 4.92
CA CYS A 105 -17.04 8.79 3.65
C CYS A 105 -17.44 7.33 3.86
N THR A 106 -18.70 7.09 4.23
CA THR A 106 -19.17 5.78 4.69
C THR A 106 -19.24 4.72 3.60
N GLU A 107 -19.22 5.13 2.32
CA GLU A 107 -19.22 4.24 1.17
C GLU A 107 -17.82 3.95 0.63
N LEU A 108 -16.78 4.66 1.11
CA LEU A 108 -15.39 4.37 0.77
C LEU A 108 -15.00 2.99 1.28
N SER A 109 -14.63 2.10 0.35
CA SER A 109 -14.53 0.66 0.59
C SER A 109 -13.28 0.07 -0.07
N GLY A 110 -13.00 -1.19 0.27
CA GLY A 110 -11.84 -1.91 -0.26
C GLY A 110 -10.54 -1.50 0.41
N ASP A 111 -9.44 -1.74 -0.29
CA ASP A 111 -8.09 -1.50 0.21
C ASP A 111 -7.67 -0.06 -0.08
N LEU A 112 -7.16 0.64 0.94
CA LEU A 112 -6.56 1.95 0.77
C LEU A 112 -5.05 1.82 0.78
N ILE A 113 -4.45 1.98 -0.39
CA ILE A 113 -3.00 2.01 -0.58
C ILE A 113 -2.59 3.47 -0.76
N LEU A 114 -1.92 4.03 0.25
CA LEU A 114 -1.37 5.38 0.17
C LEU A 114 -0.06 5.36 -0.61
N PRO A 115 0.10 6.11 -1.72
CA PRO A 115 1.34 6.11 -2.48
C PRO A 115 2.52 6.63 -1.66
N SER A 116 3.73 6.16 -1.98
CA SER A 116 4.99 6.54 -1.32
C SER A 116 5.36 8.03 -1.47
N SER A 117 4.56 8.77 -2.24
CA SER A 117 4.71 10.19 -2.45
C SER A 117 4.04 11.05 -1.36
N ILE A 118 3.10 10.47 -0.60
CA ILE A 118 2.43 11.18 0.50
C ILE A 118 3.43 11.44 1.64
N ARG A 119 3.35 12.64 2.21
CA ARG A 119 4.18 13.11 3.33
C ARG A 119 3.35 13.47 4.55
N THR A 120 2.12 13.91 4.34
CA THR A 120 1.28 14.44 5.42
C THR A 120 -0.15 13.93 5.30
N LEU A 121 -0.64 13.38 6.41
CA LEU A 121 -2.05 13.12 6.63
C LEU A 121 -2.60 14.18 7.58
N GLY A 122 -3.86 14.55 7.40
CA GLY A 122 -4.54 15.52 8.25
C GLY A 122 -5.28 14.88 9.42
N PHE A 123 -5.63 15.71 10.39
CA PHE A 123 -6.50 15.31 11.50
C PHE A 123 -7.82 14.72 10.96
N ALA A 124 -8.20 13.55 11.46
CA ALA A 124 -9.44 12.86 11.07
C ALA A 124 -9.65 12.68 9.55
N ALA A 125 -8.57 12.61 8.75
CA ALA A 125 -8.66 12.59 7.28
C ALA A 125 -9.59 11.49 6.73
N PHE A 126 -9.64 10.31 7.36
CA PHE A 126 -10.47 9.16 6.97
C PHE A 126 -11.38 8.68 8.13
N GLN A 127 -11.64 9.52 9.13
CA GLN A 127 -12.51 9.13 10.23
C GLN A 127 -13.88 8.69 9.69
N GLY A 128 -14.45 7.59 10.22
CA GLY A 128 -15.79 7.13 9.84
C GLY A 128 -15.90 6.48 8.47
N CYS A 129 -14.78 6.13 7.82
CA CYS A 129 -14.79 5.31 6.60
C CYS A 129 -15.09 3.84 6.96
N VAL A 130 -16.35 3.56 7.29
CA VAL A 130 -16.77 2.29 7.92
C VAL A 130 -16.64 1.05 7.03
N LYS A 131 -16.52 1.21 5.71
CA LYS A 131 -16.37 0.10 4.74
C LYS A 131 -14.93 -0.14 4.28
N LEU A 132 -13.98 0.67 4.72
CA LEU A 132 -12.58 0.49 4.37
C LEU A 132 -12.07 -0.84 4.96
N ALA A 133 -11.49 -1.70 4.14
CA ALA A 133 -11.16 -3.08 4.50
C ALA A 133 -9.71 -3.24 4.99
N SER A 134 -8.77 -2.61 4.30
CA SER A 134 -7.36 -2.60 4.70
C SER A 134 -6.70 -1.24 4.44
N LEU A 135 -5.57 -1.02 5.09
CA LEU A 135 -4.76 0.17 4.94
C LEU A 135 -3.29 -0.23 4.78
N THR A 136 -2.69 0.21 3.68
CA THR A 136 -1.24 0.17 3.48
C THR A 136 -0.72 1.60 3.41
N VAL A 137 0.12 1.98 4.38
CA VAL A 137 0.83 3.26 4.40
C VAL A 137 2.24 3.02 3.89
N ASN A 138 2.52 3.43 2.65
CA ASN A 138 3.85 3.32 2.06
C ASN A 138 4.83 4.36 2.63
N TYR A 139 6.10 4.20 2.25
CA TYR A 139 7.20 5.04 2.71
C TYR A 139 6.92 6.54 2.46
N GLY A 140 7.20 7.39 3.44
CA GLY A 140 7.11 8.84 3.31
C GLY A 140 6.19 9.52 4.32
N VAL A 141 5.25 8.79 4.91
CA VAL A 141 4.43 9.27 6.03
C VAL A 141 5.19 9.06 7.33
N ALA A 142 5.44 10.14 8.06
CA ALA A 142 6.13 10.11 9.36
C ALA A 142 5.17 9.93 10.55
N GLU A 143 3.94 10.43 10.43
CA GLU A 143 2.96 10.43 11.51
C GLU A 143 1.61 9.95 10.98
N ILE A 144 0.94 9.07 11.76
CA ILE A 144 -0.50 8.85 11.65
C ILE A 144 -1.20 9.80 12.63
N PRO A 145 -1.84 10.88 12.15
CA PRO A 145 -2.36 11.93 13.02
C PRO A 145 -3.51 11.47 13.90
N ALA A 146 -3.85 12.32 14.87
CA ALA A 146 -5.00 12.09 15.72
C ALA A 146 -6.30 11.89 14.92
N GLN A 147 -7.06 10.87 15.33
CA GLN A 147 -8.33 10.45 14.75
C GLN A 147 -8.31 10.05 13.26
N CYS A 148 -7.14 9.94 12.61
CA CYS A 148 -7.05 9.78 11.15
C CYS A 148 -7.94 8.67 10.59
N PHE A 149 -8.00 7.51 11.24
CA PHE A 149 -8.84 6.36 10.89
C PHE A 149 -9.80 5.98 12.04
N ASN A 150 -10.21 6.95 12.85
CA ASN A 150 -11.16 6.72 13.93
C ASN A 150 -12.49 6.19 13.39
N ARG A 151 -13.10 5.19 14.05
CA ARG A 151 -14.39 4.58 13.64
C ARG A 151 -14.38 3.92 12.26
N CYS A 152 -13.23 3.56 11.70
CA CYS A 152 -13.16 2.72 10.51
C CYS A 152 -13.49 1.26 10.87
N SER A 153 -14.76 0.97 11.17
CA SER A 153 -15.20 -0.32 11.74
C SER A 153 -14.99 -1.52 10.82
N GLY A 154 -14.85 -1.32 9.52
CA GLY A 154 -14.54 -2.36 8.53
C GLY A 154 -13.06 -2.70 8.41
N LEU A 155 -12.17 -1.87 8.98
CA LEU A 155 -10.73 -1.99 8.80
C LEU A 155 -10.21 -3.22 9.55
N LYS A 156 -9.63 -4.17 8.81
CA LYS A 156 -9.14 -5.44 9.35
C LYS A 156 -7.64 -5.49 9.52
N ASN A 157 -6.91 -4.99 8.52
CA ASN A 157 -5.46 -5.11 8.45
C ASN A 157 -4.83 -3.75 8.19
N ILE A 158 -3.75 -3.45 8.90
CA ILE A 158 -2.96 -2.23 8.72
C ILE A 158 -1.49 -2.62 8.55
N ILE A 159 -0.86 -2.08 7.51
CA ILE A 159 0.58 -2.18 7.25
C ILE A 159 1.16 -0.76 7.25
N LEU A 160 2.11 -0.50 8.16
CA LEU A 160 2.80 0.79 8.26
C LEU A 160 4.26 0.64 7.82
N ALA A 161 4.69 1.46 6.86
CA ALA A 161 6.06 1.47 6.37
C ALA A 161 7.08 2.00 7.41
N PRO A 162 8.38 1.66 7.28
CA PRO A 162 9.45 2.08 8.21
C PRO A 162 9.68 3.59 8.36
N SER A 163 8.99 4.44 7.59
CA SER A 163 9.02 5.89 7.79
C SER A 163 8.13 6.36 8.94
N VAL A 164 7.16 5.55 9.38
CA VAL A 164 6.20 5.96 10.43
C VAL A 164 6.88 5.94 11.79
N GLU A 165 6.93 7.11 12.45
CA GLU A 165 7.56 7.33 13.75
C GLU A 165 6.51 7.48 14.87
N SER A 166 5.31 7.97 14.56
CA SER A 166 4.31 8.29 15.57
C SER A 166 2.87 7.94 15.18
N ILE A 167 2.10 7.46 16.17
CA ILE A 167 0.67 7.15 16.04
C ILE A 167 -0.12 8.00 17.06
N GLY A 168 -0.94 8.91 16.53
CA GLY A 168 -1.65 9.93 17.28
C GLY A 168 -2.85 9.44 18.09
N ASN A 169 -3.40 10.36 18.87
CA ASN A 169 -4.56 10.11 19.74
C ASN A 169 -5.77 9.59 18.94
N LEU A 170 -6.35 8.46 19.37
CA LEU A 170 -7.53 7.85 18.74
C LEU A 170 -7.38 7.50 17.25
N ALA A 171 -6.14 7.44 16.73
CA ALA A 171 -5.85 7.24 15.30
C ALA A 171 -6.57 6.02 14.70
N PHE A 172 -6.67 4.91 15.45
CA PHE A 172 -7.33 3.67 15.06
C PHE A 172 -8.38 3.24 16.10
N ALA A 173 -8.91 4.18 16.88
CA ALA A 173 -9.91 3.86 17.89
C ALA A 173 -11.26 3.52 17.24
N LYS A 174 -11.99 2.57 17.84
CA LYS A 174 -13.27 2.04 17.33
C LYS A 174 -13.19 1.37 15.96
N CYS A 175 -12.02 0.83 15.60
CA CYS A 175 -11.87 -0.07 14.46
C CYS A 175 -12.21 -1.49 14.92
N SER A 176 -13.50 -1.77 15.09
CA SER A 176 -13.98 -2.98 15.76
C SER A 176 -13.64 -4.29 15.05
N SER A 177 -13.37 -4.25 13.75
CA SER A 177 -12.95 -5.42 12.96
C SER A 177 -11.44 -5.53 12.81
N LEU A 178 -10.65 -4.68 13.50
CA LEU A 178 -9.21 -4.64 13.33
C LEU A 178 -8.56 -5.88 13.95
N GLU A 179 -8.04 -6.74 13.09
CA GLU A 179 -7.44 -8.03 13.42
C GLU A 179 -5.92 -7.93 13.57
N SER A 180 -5.24 -7.22 12.65
CA SER A 180 -3.79 -7.14 12.62
C SER A 180 -3.25 -5.74 12.32
N VAL A 181 -2.14 -5.39 12.96
CA VAL A 181 -1.38 -4.15 12.70
C VAL A 181 0.11 -4.47 12.69
N TYR A 182 0.77 -4.20 11.57
CA TYR A 182 2.21 -4.29 11.44
C TYR A 182 2.84 -2.94 11.79
N LEU A 183 3.56 -2.90 12.91
CA LEU A 183 4.23 -1.72 13.43
C LEU A 183 5.74 -1.80 13.11
N PRO A 184 6.30 -0.83 12.39
CA PRO A 184 7.72 -0.80 12.07
C PRO A 184 8.56 -0.50 13.32
N SER A 185 9.86 -0.86 13.27
CA SER A 185 10.81 -0.59 14.36
C SER A 185 11.09 0.90 14.57
N SER A 186 10.75 1.73 13.59
CA SER A 186 10.89 3.20 13.60
C SER A 186 9.90 3.90 14.54
N VAL A 187 8.81 3.24 14.94
CA VAL A 187 7.83 3.85 15.84
C VAL A 187 8.50 4.18 17.17
N THR A 188 8.41 5.42 17.59
CA THR A 188 8.92 5.93 18.88
C THR A 188 7.81 6.49 19.77
N TYR A 189 6.59 6.61 19.23
CA TYR A 189 5.44 7.10 19.98
C TYR A 189 4.13 6.46 19.53
N ILE A 190 3.35 5.96 20.49
CA ILE A 190 1.97 5.52 20.28
C ILE A 190 1.12 6.12 21.39
N SER A 191 0.09 6.88 21.01
CA SER A 191 -0.85 7.43 22.00
C SER A 191 -1.54 6.29 22.76
N THR A 192 -1.74 6.47 24.08
CA THR A 192 -2.40 5.48 24.94
C THR A 192 -3.82 5.15 24.50
N SER A 193 -4.46 6.04 23.74
CA SER A 193 -5.82 5.85 23.20
C SER A 193 -5.83 5.52 21.70
N ALA A 194 -4.66 5.29 21.07
CA ALA A 194 -4.56 5.06 19.62
C ALA A 194 -5.47 3.92 19.14
N PHE A 195 -5.55 2.83 19.92
CA PHE A 195 -6.36 1.64 19.63
C PHE A 195 -7.55 1.47 20.61
N ASN A 196 -8.06 2.55 21.20
CA ASN A 196 -9.18 2.43 22.14
C ASN A 196 -10.42 1.82 21.44
N ASP A 197 -11.12 0.90 22.11
CA ASP A 197 -12.22 0.12 21.50
C ASP A 197 -11.81 -0.68 20.23
N SER A 198 -10.51 -0.98 20.08
CA SER A 198 -9.94 -1.87 19.07
C SER A 198 -9.03 -2.90 19.78
N ALA A 199 -8.96 -4.13 19.30
CA ALA A 199 -8.16 -5.20 19.94
C ALA A 199 -7.32 -6.00 18.92
N PRO A 200 -6.46 -5.35 18.13
CA PRO A 200 -5.65 -6.05 17.15
C PRO A 200 -4.56 -6.90 17.79
N THR A 201 -4.07 -7.86 17.02
CA THR A 201 -2.74 -8.44 17.23
C THR A 201 -1.70 -7.51 16.62
N LEU A 202 -0.73 -7.07 17.42
CA LEU A 202 0.35 -6.20 16.99
C LEU A 202 1.55 -7.04 16.52
N TYR A 203 1.98 -6.85 15.29
CA TYR A 203 3.22 -7.41 14.77
C TYR A 203 4.32 -6.37 14.98
N VAL A 204 5.29 -6.70 15.82
CA VAL A 204 6.29 -5.75 16.36
C VAL A 204 7.69 -6.31 16.27
N TYR A 205 8.69 -5.43 16.31
CA TYR A 205 10.09 -5.83 16.40
C TYR A 205 10.50 -6.05 17.85
N TYR A 206 11.32 -7.07 18.12
CA TYR A 206 11.86 -7.36 19.44
C TYR A 206 12.54 -6.13 20.03
N ASP A 207 12.28 -5.89 21.31
CA ASP A 207 12.79 -4.74 22.10
C ASP A 207 12.50 -3.35 21.52
N SER A 208 11.62 -3.24 20.51
CA SER A 208 11.18 -1.94 19.97
C SER A 208 10.22 -1.22 20.92
N TYR A 209 10.03 0.09 20.72
CA TYR A 209 9.02 0.86 21.45
C TYR A 209 7.63 0.21 21.36
N SER A 210 7.26 -0.25 20.15
CA SER A 210 5.98 -0.91 19.90
C SER A 210 5.82 -2.22 20.67
N HIS A 211 6.93 -2.96 20.88
CA HIS A 211 6.94 -4.17 21.69
C HIS A 211 6.68 -3.87 23.16
N HIS A 212 7.43 -2.93 23.75
CA HIS A 212 7.20 -2.46 25.13
C HIS A 212 5.79 -1.89 25.32
N PHE A 213 5.28 -1.15 24.33
CA PHE A 213 3.91 -0.65 24.34
C PHE A 213 2.88 -1.79 24.36
N ALA A 214 3.07 -2.83 23.55
CA ALA A 214 2.17 -3.97 23.50
C ALA A 214 2.12 -4.70 24.85
N GLU A 215 3.29 -4.91 25.48
CA GLU A 215 3.40 -5.51 26.81
C GLU A 215 2.75 -4.65 27.90
N GLU A 216 3.07 -3.35 27.94
CA GLU A 216 2.56 -2.42 28.96
C GLU A 216 1.04 -2.28 28.90
N LYS A 217 0.47 -2.22 27.68
CA LYS A 217 -0.97 -2.06 27.47
C LYS A 217 -1.74 -3.38 27.38
N GLY A 218 -1.05 -4.52 27.41
CA GLY A 218 -1.65 -5.84 27.37
C GLY A 218 -2.29 -6.21 26.02
N PHE A 219 -1.74 -5.72 24.91
CA PHE A 219 -2.14 -6.15 23.58
C PHE A 219 -1.62 -7.56 23.29
N ARG A 220 -2.33 -8.30 22.43
CA ARG A 220 -1.76 -9.50 21.81
C ARG A 220 -0.68 -9.06 20.82
N TYR A 221 0.47 -9.73 20.79
CA TYR A 221 1.53 -9.39 19.84
C TYR A 221 2.30 -10.60 19.33
N VAL A 222 2.95 -10.41 18.18
CA VAL A 222 3.88 -11.35 17.54
C VAL A 222 5.19 -10.61 17.29
N VAL A 223 6.31 -11.21 17.69
CA VAL A 223 7.65 -10.66 17.48
C VAL A 223 8.16 -11.10 16.11
N LEU A 224 8.48 -10.15 15.24
CA LEU A 224 8.91 -10.40 13.86
C LEU A 224 10.38 -10.84 13.73
N ASN A 225 11.22 -10.44 14.70
CA ASN A 225 12.65 -10.76 14.76
C ASN A 225 13.04 -11.23 16.17
N PRO A 226 12.60 -12.44 16.59
CA PRO A 226 12.93 -12.95 17.91
C PRO A 226 14.45 -13.03 18.11
N PRO A 227 14.96 -12.79 19.33
CA PRO A 227 16.38 -12.90 19.60
C PRO A 227 16.82 -14.34 19.33
N VAL A 228 17.86 -14.50 18.50
CA VAL A 228 18.48 -15.81 18.27
C VAL A 228 19.10 -16.24 19.60
N ASP A 229 18.65 -17.36 20.16
CA ASP A 229 19.25 -17.92 21.36
C ASP A 229 20.70 -18.32 21.02
N PRO A 230 21.73 -17.72 21.64
CA PRO A 230 23.12 -18.04 21.35
C PRO A 230 23.49 -19.50 21.72
N THR A 231 22.59 -20.23 22.38
CA THR A 231 22.74 -21.66 22.70
C THR A 231 22.01 -22.59 21.73
N GLU A 232 21.20 -22.05 20.82
CA GLU A 232 20.55 -22.83 19.78
C GLU A 232 21.56 -23.08 18.65
N PRO A 233 21.88 -24.35 18.33
CA PRO A 233 22.81 -24.64 17.24
C PRO A 233 22.23 -24.09 15.94
N PRO A 234 23.07 -23.56 15.02
CA PRO A 234 22.59 -23.07 13.73
C PRO A 234 21.80 -24.21 13.08
N THR A 235 20.54 -23.93 12.75
CA THR A 235 19.64 -24.88 12.09
C THR A 235 20.36 -25.38 10.84
N GLU A 236 20.79 -26.64 10.85
CA GLU A 236 21.43 -27.22 9.66
C GLU A 236 20.42 -27.13 8.52
N ALA A 237 20.83 -26.50 7.42
CA ALA A 237 20.09 -26.53 6.17
C ALA A 237 19.73 -28.00 5.86
N PRO A 238 18.52 -28.30 5.37
CA PRO A 238 18.09 -29.67 5.12
C PRO A 238 19.09 -30.32 4.16
N THR A 239 19.90 -31.24 4.70
CA THR A 239 20.98 -31.94 3.99
C THR A 239 20.55 -33.33 3.53
N ASP A 240 19.26 -33.53 3.27
CA ASP A 240 18.74 -34.75 2.67
C ASP A 240 18.15 -34.46 1.29
N ALA A 241 19.06 -34.24 0.33
CA ALA A 241 18.80 -34.68 -1.03
C ALA A 241 19.04 -36.20 -1.06
N PRO A 242 18.06 -37.04 -1.43
CA PRO A 242 18.33 -38.45 -1.66
C PRO A 242 19.31 -38.55 -2.83
N THR A 243 20.54 -38.92 -2.52
CA THR A 243 21.54 -39.29 -3.52
C THR A 243 21.18 -40.67 -4.04
N GLU A 244 20.33 -40.73 -5.06
CA GLU A 244 20.22 -41.97 -5.84
C GLU A 244 21.49 -42.15 -6.70
N PRO A 245 22.05 -43.38 -6.76
CA PRO A 245 23.30 -43.63 -7.45
C PRO A 245 23.10 -43.66 -8.96
N VAL A 246 24.00 -42.96 -9.65
CA VAL A 246 24.24 -43.07 -11.09
C VAL A 246 24.43 -44.54 -11.46
N THR A 247 23.55 -45.07 -12.33
CA THR A 247 23.81 -46.31 -13.06
C THR A 247 23.70 -46.06 -14.56
N GLU A 248 24.69 -46.63 -15.25
CA GLU A 248 25.10 -46.37 -16.62
C GLU A 248 24.03 -46.69 -17.66
N ALA A 249 24.06 -45.91 -18.74
CA ALA A 249 23.37 -46.20 -20.00
C ALA A 249 23.87 -47.51 -20.64
N PRO A 250 23.08 -48.06 -21.58
CA PRO A 250 23.67 -48.47 -22.83
C PRO A 250 23.01 -47.80 -24.04
N THR A 251 23.92 -47.36 -24.91
CA THR A 251 23.79 -46.88 -26.29
C THR A 251 22.87 -47.70 -27.19
N GLU A 252 22.09 -47.05 -28.05
CA GLU A 252 22.08 -47.34 -29.50
C GLU A 252 21.74 -46.08 -30.33
N PRO A 253 22.20 -45.97 -31.60
CA PRO A 253 22.25 -44.72 -32.34
C PRO A 253 21.32 -44.68 -33.57
N VAL A 254 20.52 -43.63 -33.77
CA VAL A 254 20.09 -43.23 -35.13
C VAL A 254 19.72 -41.73 -35.20
N THR A 255 20.32 -41.03 -36.15
CA THR A 255 20.04 -39.63 -36.57
C THR A 255 19.04 -39.59 -37.74
N PRO A 256 18.73 -38.41 -38.33
CA PRO A 256 17.69 -37.44 -37.94
C PRO A 256 16.52 -37.44 -38.96
N THR A 257 15.32 -37.01 -38.59
CA THR A 257 14.24 -36.78 -39.57
C THR A 257 13.43 -35.55 -39.22
N GLU A 258 13.67 -34.52 -40.04
CA GLU A 258 12.77 -33.47 -40.56
C GLU A 258 11.77 -32.77 -39.61
N GLU A 259 11.97 -31.45 -39.48
CA GLU A 259 10.92 -30.46 -39.22
C GLU A 259 9.70 -30.65 -40.13
N PRO A 260 8.52 -30.25 -39.66
CA PRO A 260 7.64 -29.48 -40.51
C PRO A 260 7.38 -28.10 -39.90
N THR A 261 7.65 -27.12 -40.75
CA THR A 261 7.29 -25.72 -40.67
C THR A 261 5.78 -25.55 -40.54
N ILE A 262 5.30 -24.79 -39.55
CA ILE A 262 3.97 -24.16 -39.60
C ILE A 262 4.13 -22.69 -39.19
N ALA A 263 3.83 -21.81 -40.14
CA ALA A 263 3.74 -20.36 -39.98
C ALA A 263 2.38 -19.96 -39.36
N PRO A 264 2.22 -18.71 -38.90
CA PRO A 264 1.37 -18.35 -37.76
C PRO A 264 -0.11 -18.28 -38.13
N THR A 265 -0.98 -18.71 -37.21
CA THR A 265 -2.42 -18.43 -37.28
C THR A 265 -2.77 -17.43 -36.19
N GLU A 266 -3.24 -16.25 -36.60
CA GLU A 266 -3.79 -15.22 -35.73
C GLU A 266 -5.00 -15.77 -34.95
N ALA A 267 -5.04 -15.51 -33.64
CA ALA A 267 -6.25 -15.63 -32.84
C ALA A 267 -6.28 -14.51 -31.79
N VAL A 268 -7.08 -13.49 -32.12
CA VAL A 268 -8.07 -12.79 -31.29
C VAL A 268 -7.73 -12.57 -29.82
N THR A 269 -7.52 -11.30 -29.51
CA THR A 269 -7.51 -10.66 -28.20
C THR A 269 -8.83 -10.85 -27.43
N GLU A 270 -8.78 -11.53 -26.29
CA GLU A 270 -9.62 -11.22 -25.12
C GLU A 270 -8.73 -11.28 -23.87
N ALA A 271 -8.61 -10.14 -23.18
CA ALA A 271 -7.86 -10.01 -21.93
C ALA A 271 -8.77 -10.39 -20.74
N PRO A 272 -8.32 -11.23 -19.78
CA PRO A 272 -9.02 -11.42 -18.53
C PRO A 272 -8.51 -10.47 -17.45
N THR A 273 -9.44 -9.66 -16.95
CA THR A 273 -9.64 -9.13 -15.59
C THR A 273 -8.50 -9.25 -14.56
N GLU A 274 -8.07 -8.07 -14.09
CA GLU A 274 -7.08 -7.83 -13.03
C GLU A 274 -7.49 -8.42 -11.66
N ALA A 275 -6.60 -9.21 -11.08
CA ALA A 275 -6.61 -9.59 -9.68
C ALA A 275 -5.67 -8.66 -8.91
N SER A 276 -6.22 -7.93 -7.95
CA SER A 276 -5.49 -7.23 -6.90
C SER A 276 -4.74 -8.25 -6.03
N GLY A 277 -3.41 -8.29 -6.10
CA GLY A 277 -2.59 -9.12 -5.22
C GLY A 277 -1.10 -8.85 -5.47
N TYR A 278 -0.37 -8.48 -4.42
CA TYR A 278 1.07 -8.27 -4.45
C TYR A 278 1.79 -9.51 -5.04
N TYR A 279 2.71 -9.28 -5.98
CA TYR A 279 3.46 -10.37 -6.63
C TYR A 279 4.62 -10.82 -5.75
N LEU A 280 4.82 -12.13 -5.63
CA LEU A 280 6.03 -12.70 -5.03
C LEU A 280 7.26 -12.15 -5.80
N GLY A 281 8.17 -11.48 -5.10
CA GLY A 281 9.33 -10.78 -5.68
C GLY A 281 9.18 -9.26 -5.80
N ASP A 282 7.97 -8.69 -5.65
CA ASP A 282 7.78 -7.24 -5.56
C ASP A 282 7.97 -6.80 -4.10
N VAL A 283 9.21 -6.42 -3.78
CA VAL A 283 9.62 -6.09 -2.41
C VAL A 283 9.54 -4.59 -2.13
N ASN A 284 9.05 -3.80 -3.08
CA ASN A 284 8.94 -2.35 -2.97
C ASN A 284 7.49 -1.85 -3.10
N GLY A 285 6.57 -2.72 -3.54
CA GLY A 285 5.14 -2.50 -3.62
C GLY A 285 4.71 -1.64 -4.82
N ASP A 286 5.50 -1.61 -5.90
CA ASP A 286 5.19 -0.87 -7.12
C ASP A 286 4.44 -1.69 -8.17
N ASN A 287 4.05 -2.93 -7.82
CA ASN A 287 3.36 -3.91 -8.67
C ASN A 287 4.19 -4.36 -9.88
N THR A 288 5.51 -4.17 -9.83
CA THR A 288 6.46 -4.71 -10.80
C THR A 288 7.53 -5.52 -10.07
N VAL A 289 8.04 -6.56 -10.73
CA VAL A 289 9.20 -7.32 -10.23
C VAL A 289 10.36 -6.93 -11.13
N ASP A 290 11.29 -6.12 -10.62
CA ASP A 290 12.36 -5.52 -11.40
C ASP A 290 13.74 -5.55 -10.68
N VAL A 291 14.74 -4.87 -11.24
CA VAL A 291 16.11 -4.88 -10.68
C VAL A 291 16.19 -4.15 -9.34
N ILE A 292 15.30 -3.21 -9.08
CA ILE A 292 15.20 -2.45 -7.84
C ILE A 292 14.83 -3.41 -6.71
N ASP A 293 13.92 -4.35 -6.94
CA ASP A 293 13.54 -5.38 -5.97
C ASP A 293 14.73 -6.24 -5.55
N SER A 294 15.49 -6.74 -6.53
CA SER A 294 16.72 -7.51 -6.24
C SER A 294 17.76 -6.69 -5.47
N THR A 295 17.82 -5.37 -5.73
CA THR A 295 18.73 -4.45 -5.05
C THR A 295 18.28 -4.19 -3.62
N LEU A 296 16.97 -4.15 -3.36
CA LEU A 296 16.40 -3.98 -2.03
C LEU A 296 16.63 -5.22 -1.17
N ILE A 297 16.48 -6.42 -1.72
CA ILE A 297 16.88 -7.66 -1.04
C ILE A 297 18.38 -7.64 -0.71
N GLN A 298 19.24 -7.26 -1.67
CA GLN A 298 20.70 -7.17 -1.42
C GLN A 298 21.06 -6.15 -0.34
N ARG A 299 20.39 -5.00 -0.32
CA ARG A 299 20.59 -3.95 0.71
C ARG A 299 20.13 -4.40 2.08
N TYR A 300 19.00 -5.11 2.14
CA TYR A 300 18.48 -5.75 3.35
C TYR A 300 19.51 -6.72 3.94
N LEU A 301 20.06 -7.62 3.12
CA LEU A 301 21.06 -8.62 3.55
C LEU A 301 22.41 -8.02 3.94
N ALA A 302 22.79 -6.89 3.32
CA ALA A 302 24.05 -6.20 3.61
C ALA A 302 24.05 -5.43 4.95
N SER A 303 22.97 -5.48 5.74
CA SER A 303 22.82 -4.80 7.04
C SER A 303 22.99 -3.26 7.00
N VAL A 304 22.72 -2.64 5.84
CA VAL A 304 22.80 -1.17 5.67
C VAL A 304 21.44 -0.48 5.92
N ALA A 305 20.35 -1.22 6.13
CA ALA A 305 19.07 -0.66 6.57
C ALA A 305 18.24 -1.71 7.31
N TYR A 306 17.44 -1.26 8.29
CA TYR A 306 16.47 -2.05 9.05
C TYR A 306 15.49 -2.80 8.12
N PRO A 307 14.90 -3.93 8.56
CA PRO A 307 14.05 -4.80 7.73
C PRO A 307 12.92 -4.02 7.03
N ASP A 308 12.99 -3.96 5.70
CA ASP A 308 11.90 -3.53 4.85
C ASP A 308 10.83 -4.65 4.87
N THR A 309 9.66 -4.36 5.44
CA THR A 309 8.58 -5.34 5.65
C THR A 309 8.08 -5.97 4.35
N CYS A 310 8.21 -5.27 3.22
CA CYS A 310 7.91 -5.82 1.89
C CYS A 310 8.98 -6.82 1.41
N VAL A 311 10.26 -6.60 1.77
CA VAL A 311 11.33 -7.61 1.56
C VAL A 311 11.04 -8.86 2.38
N MET A 312 10.57 -8.71 3.62
CA MET A 312 10.23 -9.86 4.48
C MET A 312 8.98 -10.63 4.02
N MET A 313 8.01 -9.96 3.38
CA MET A 313 6.74 -10.57 2.95
C MET A 313 6.79 -11.16 1.54
N HIS A 314 7.55 -10.53 0.63
CA HIS A 314 7.56 -10.90 -0.79
C HIS A 314 8.96 -11.22 -1.31
N GLY A 315 10.00 -11.09 -0.48
CA GLY A 315 11.39 -11.34 -0.87
C GLY A 315 11.86 -12.77 -0.69
N ASP A 316 11.06 -13.67 -0.11
CA ASP A 316 11.30 -15.12 -0.10
C ASP A 316 10.64 -15.70 -1.36
N VAL A 317 11.37 -15.68 -2.48
CA VAL A 317 10.83 -16.04 -3.79
C VAL A 317 11.00 -17.53 -4.09
N ASP A 318 11.83 -18.24 -3.33
CA ASP A 318 11.98 -19.69 -3.45
C ASP A 318 11.17 -20.49 -2.40
N GLY A 319 10.57 -19.80 -1.42
CA GLY A 319 9.59 -20.35 -0.49
C GLY A 319 10.22 -21.19 0.62
N ASP A 320 11.51 -20.99 0.91
CA ASP A 320 12.24 -21.74 1.93
C ASP A 320 12.04 -21.17 3.36
N GLY A 321 11.33 -20.04 3.47
CA GLY A 321 11.02 -19.36 4.71
C GLY A 321 12.10 -18.35 5.14
N VAL A 322 13.14 -18.12 4.34
CA VAL A 322 14.27 -17.24 4.67
C VAL A 322 14.64 -16.37 3.47
N VAL A 323 14.57 -15.05 3.63
CA VAL A 323 15.05 -14.11 2.59
C VAL A 323 16.58 -14.11 2.56
N THR A 324 17.19 -14.49 1.44
CA THR A 324 18.64 -14.60 1.23
C THR A 324 19.11 -13.97 -0.09
N ILE A 325 20.42 -14.05 -0.35
CA ILE A 325 21.02 -13.55 -1.61
C ILE A 325 20.58 -14.38 -2.81
N LEU A 326 20.08 -15.60 -2.57
CA LEU A 326 19.54 -16.47 -3.59
C LEU A 326 18.24 -15.88 -4.14
N ASP A 327 17.39 -15.32 -3.29
CA ASP A 327 16.16 -14.63 -3.69
C ASP A 327 16.42 -13.41 -4.58
N ALA A 328 17.39 -12.59 -4.18
CA ALA A 328 17.83 -11.47 -5.03
C ALA A 328 18.35 -11.95 -6.39
N THR A 329 19.07 -13.08 -6.40
CA THR A 329 19.60 -13.69 -7.63
C THR A 329 18.48 -14.22 -8.51
N TYR A 330 17.43 -14.77 -7.90
CA TYR A 330 16.25 -15.28 -8.58
C TYR A 330 15.44 -14.18 -9.26
N ILE A 331 15.19 -13.06 -8.57
CA ILE A 331 14.61 -11.86 -9.17
C ILE A 331 15.48 -11.35 -10.33
N GLY A 332 16.81 -11.31 -10.13
CA GLY A 332 17.75 -10.91 -11.18
C GLY A 332 17.70 -11.80 -12.44
N ARG A 333 17.51 -13.11 -12.29
CA ARG A 333 17.36 -14.06 -13.41
C ARG A 333 16.01 -13.95 -14.11
N TYR A 334 14.93 -13.76 -13.34
CA TYR A 334 13.60 -13.47 -13.87
C TYR A 334 13.63 -12.24 -14.78
N ASN A 335 14.24 -11.15 -14.32
CA ASN A 335 14.43 -9.92 -15.12
C ASN A 335 15.26 -10.13 -16.39
N ALA A 336 16.20 -11.07 -16.37
CA ALA A 336 17.04 -11.41 -17.51
C ALA A 336 16.37 -12.41 -18.49
N ARG A 337 15.14 -12.88 -18.22
CA ARG A 337 14.41 -13.91 -18.99
C ARG A 337 15.21 -15.22 -19.15
N ILE A 338 16.00 -15.56 -18.14
CA ILE A 338 16.74 -16.82 -18.07
C ILE A 338 15.85 -17.81 -17.31
N GLU A 339 15.57 -19.00 -17.87
CA GLU A 339 14.68 -20.00 -17.26
C GLU A 339 14.99 -20.22 -15.77
N VAL A 340 13.96 -20.00 -14.93
CA VAL A 340 14.01 -20.24 -13.49
C VAL A 340 13.16 -21.48 -13.19
N ARG A 341 13.65 -22.35 -12.30
CA ARG A 341 13.05 -23.67 -12.01
C ARG A 341 11.82 -23.61 -11.08
N TYR A 342 11.44 -22.41 -10.63
CA TYR A 342 10.30 -22.13 -9.76
C TYR A 342 9.53 -20.93 -10.32
N PRO A 343 8.18 -20.93 -10.21
CA PRO A 343 7.35 -19.89 -10.77
C PRO A 343 7.41 -18.63 -9.91
N ILE A 344 8.39 -17.77 -10.17
CA ILE A 344 8.36 -16.38 -9.72
C ILE A 344 7.31 -15.70 -10.59
N GLY A 345 6.09 -15.55 -10.05
CA GLY A 345 4.95 -14.95 -10.75
C GLY A 345 3.86 -15.91 -11.27
N GLU A 346 3.93 -17.24 -11.06
CA GLU A 346 2.81 -18.14 -11.39
C GLU A 346 2.13 -18.69 -10.12
N TRP A 347 1.40 -17.83 -9.42
CA TRP A 347 0.30 -18.28 -8.56
C TRP A 347 -1.01 -17.59 -8.94
N GLN A 348 -1.27 -17.40 -10.24
CA GLN A 348 -2.62 -17.39 -10.84
C GLN A 348 -2.50 -17.70 -12.34
N ALA A 349 -2.61 -18.98 -12.70
CA ALA A 349 -2.95 -19.41 -14.05
C ALA A 349 -3.71 -20.75 -13.99
N GLU A 350 -4.94 -20.73 -13.48
CA GLU A 350 -6.04 -21.59 -13.97
C GLU A 350 -7.35 -20.82 -13.97
#